data_AF-A0A7C6N4K8-F1
#
_entry.id   AF-A0A7C6N4K8-F1
#
_cell.length_a   1.000
_cell.length_b   1.000
_cell.length_c   1.000
_cell.angle_alpha   90.00
_cell.angle_beta   90.00
_cell.angle_gamma   90.00
#
_symmetry.space_group_name_H-M   'P 1'
#
loop_
_entity.id
_entity.type
_entity.pdbx_description
1 polymer ?
#
loop_
_entity_poly.entity_id
_entity_poly.type
_entity_poly.pdbx_seq_one_letter_code
_entity_poly.pdbx_strand_id
1 'polypeptide(L)'
;MPRSPLYPYPPLQYIPLYLEPVFFHEPVAGKPLLLVGEENIASRPGLAQKYGCALPQPAPCREKILILTAGVEPLEAKYRGCYVTIKGRYRPCLGLYYLPAKYFYRSCLVFQVKDANGEKLLSQFYRLPAGSPAPASRLPRS
;
A
#
# COMPACT_ATOMS: atom_id res chain seq x y z
N MET A 1 -27.55 4.55 8.35
CA MET A 1 -26.14 4.94 8.66
C MET A 1 -25.54 5.60 7.42
N PRO A 2 -25.02 6.83 7.53
CA PRO A 2 -24.32 7.46 6.41
C PRO A 2 -23.12 6.60 6.00
N ARG A 3 -22.93 6.44 4.69
CA ARG A 3 -21.78 5.69 4.14
C ARG A 3 -20.50 6.43 4.49
N SER A 4 -19.46 5.70 4.86
CA SER A 4 -18.15 6.31 5.11
C SER A 4 -17.63 6.94 3.82
N PRO A 5 -17.16 8.20 3.82
CA PRO A 5 -16.59 8.82 2.62
C PRO A 5 -15.28 8.13 2.18
N LEU A 6 -14.57 7.53 3.14
CA LEU A 6 -13.40 6.69 2.90
C LEU A 6 -13.76 5.33 2.28
N TYR A 7 -14.85 4.70 2.77
CA TYR A 7 -15.35 3.40 2.32
C TYR A 7 -16.83 3.50 1.92
N PRO A 8 -17.13 3.95 0.68
CA PRO A 8 -18.50 4.22 0.25
C PRO A 8 -19.36 2.96 0.05
N TYR A 9 -18.76 1.78 -0.07
CA TYR A 9 -19.49 0.52 -0.23
C TYR A 9 -19.76 -0.17 1.11
N PRO A 10 -20.68 -1.15 1.19
CA PRO A 10 -20.85 -1.97 2.39
C PRO A 10 -19.52 -2.65 2.80
N PRO A 11 -19.22 -2.78 4.11
CA PRO A 11 -17.96 -3.36 4.60
C PRO A 11 -17.64 -4.75 4.04
N LEU A 12 -18.66 -5.60 3.85
CA LEU A 12 -18.52 -6.94 3.29
C LEU A 12 -17.98 -6.97 1.85
N GLN A 13 -18.00 -5.84 1.13
CA GLN A 13 -17.46 -5.73 -0.23
C GLN A 13 -15.98 -5.37 -0.28
N TYR A 14 -15.33 -5.18 0.89
CA TYR A 14 -13.92 -4.88 0.98
C TYR A 14 -13.15 -6.07 1.53
N ILE A 15 -12.00 -6.35 0.93
CA ILE A 15 -11.04 -7.29 1.49
C ILE A 15 -10.12 -6.51 2.41
N PRO A 16 -10.12 -6.77 3.74
CA PRO A 16 -9.15 -6.14 4.64
C PRO A 16 -7.75 -6.64 4.30
N LEU A 17 -6.79 -5.72 4.24
CA LEU A 17 -5.40 -6.03 4.02
C LEU A 17 -4.60 -5.72 5.28
N TYR A 18 -3.86 -6.70 5.76
CA TYR A 18 -2.92 -6.50 6.86
C TYR A 18 -1.70 -5.73 6.35
N LEU A 19 -1.42 -4.58 6.97
CA LEU A 19 -0.21 -3.78 6.78
C LEU A 19 0.85 -4.34 7.71
N GLU A 20 1.69 -5.24 7.20
CA GLU A 20 2.77 -5.83 7.98
C GLU A 20 3.95 -4.85 8.02
N PRO A 21 4.29 -4.26 9.18
CA PRO A 21 5.38 -3.30 9.28
C PRO A 21 6.73 -4.01 9.10
N VAL A 22 7.57 -3.46 8.23
CA VAL A 22 8.95 -3.94 7.97
C VAL A 22 9.96 -3.00 8.60
N PHE A 23 9.71 -1.70 8.48
CA PHE A 23 10.58 -0.66 8.99
C PHE A 23 9.77 0.59 9.28
N PHE A 24 10.17 1.30 10.33
CA PHE A 24 9.56 2.56 10.71
C PHE A 24 10.63 3.48 11.25
N HIS A 25 10.62 4.74 10.82
CA HIS A 25 11.56 5.75 11.26
C HIS A 25 10.89 7.12 11.37
N GLU A 26 11.13 7.81 12.47
CA GLU A 26 10.66 9.16 12.72
C GLU A 26 11.60 9.89 13.69
N PRO A 27 11.65 11.24 13.63
CA PRO A 27 11.00 12.08 12.63
C PRO A 27 11.75 12.08 11.28
N VAL A 28 11.01 12.15 10.17
CA VAL A 28 11.59 12.42 8.85
C VAL A 28 11.02 13.71 8.26
N ALA A 29 11.90 14.54 7.73
CA ALA A 29 11.52 15.72 6.97
C ALA A 29 11.24 15.34 5.51
N GLY A 30 10.27 16.01 4.90
CA GLY A 30 10.01 15.86 3.47
C GLY A 30 8.54 15.97 3.09
N LYS A 31 8.31 16.01 1.77
CA LYS A 31 6.95 15.96 1.22
C LYS A 31 6.38 14.55 1.33
N PRO A 32 5.05 14.43 1.54
CA PRO A 32 4.33 13.16 1.45
C PRO A 32 4.70 12.37 0.20
N LEU A 33 4.95 11.06 0.36
CA LEU A 33 5.35 10.17 -0.71
C LEU A 33 4.73 8.79 -0.51
N LEU A 34 4.27 8.19 -1.60
CA LEU A 34 3.89 6.78 -1.68
C LEU A 34 4.67 6.12 -2.82
N LEU A 35 5.38 5.04 -2.52
CA LEU A 35 5.95 4.12 -3.51
C LEU A 35 5.37 2.73 -3.29
N VAL A 36 5.18 2.01 -4.39
CA VAL A 36 4.58 0.67 -4.40
C VAL A 36 5.44 -0.22 -5.28
N GLY A 37 5.75 -1.42 -4.81
CA GLY A 37 6.62 -2.36 -5.48
C GLY A 37 8.08 -2.17 -5.12
N GLU A 38 8.76 -3.29 -4.90
CA GLU A 38 10.19 -3.34 -4.58
C GLU A 38 11.03 -2.68 -5.68
N GLU A 39 10.65 -2.87 -6.94
CA GLU A 39 11.32 -2.30 -8.11
C GLU A 39 11.34 -0.76 -8.09
N ASN A 40 10.26 -0.14 -7.61
CA ASN A 40 10.12 1.31 -7.54
C ASN A 40 10.85 1.91 -6.33
N ILE A 41 11.09 1.09 -5.30
CA ILE A 41 11.83 1.48 -4.10
C ILE A 41 13.34 1.30 -4.36
N ALA A 42 13.76 0.14 -4.88
CA ALA A 42 15.15 -0.19 -5.17
C ALA A 42 15.77 0.70 -6.27
N SER A 43 14.97 1.14 -7.26
CA SER A 43 15.42 2.09 -8.30
C SER A 43 15.73 3.51 -7.78
N ARG A 44 15.56 3.78 -6.48
CA ARG A 44 15.80 5.09 -5.87
C ARG A 44 16.88 5.01 -4.79
N PRO A 45 18.16 4.84 -5.16
CA PRO A 45 19.26 4.71 -4.20
C PRO A 45 19.40 5.92 -3.25
N GLY A 46 18.97 7.10 -3.69
CA GLY A 46 18.99 8.32 -2.87
C GLY A 46 17.94 8.39 -1.76
N LEU A 47 17.03 7.41 -1.60
CA LEU A 47 16.01 7.44 -0.55
C LEU A 47 16.61 7.40 0.86
N ALA A 48 17.61 6.55 1.08
CA ALA A 48 18.30 6.42 2.36
C ALA A 48 18.97 7.74 2.76
N GLN A 49 19.68 8.37 1.82
CA GLN A 49 20.32 9.67 2.02
C GLN A 49 19.27 10.78 2.24
N LYS A 50 18.20 10.80 1.44
CA LYS A 50 17.14 11.82 1.53
C LYS A 50 16.46 11.84 2.89
N TYR A 51 16.23 10.68 3.48
CA TYR A 51 15.54 10.55 4.77
C TYR A 51 16.49 10.28 5.94
N GLY A 52 17.81 10.32 5.71
CA GLY A 52 18.82 10.17 6.76
C GLY A 52 18.80 8.82 7.47
N CYS A 53 18.33 7.75 6.81
CA CYS A 53 18.16 6.45 7.44
C CYS A 53 18.61 5.29 6.53
N ALA A 54 19.08 4.20 7.11
CA ALA A 54 19.32 2.96 6.38
C ALA A 54 17.98 2.24 6.13
N LEU A 55 17.54 2.21 4.89
CA LEU A 55 16.37 1.42 4.49
C LEU A 55 16.75 -0.06 4.43
N PRO A 56 15.93 -0.97 4.96
CA PRO A 56 16.16 -2.40 4.79
C PRO A 56 16.10 -2.74 3.30
N GLN A 57 16.94 -3.66 2.86
CA GLN A 57 16.84 -4.27 1.53
C GLN A 57 15.83 -5.42 1.63
N PRO A 58 14.60 -5.23 1.12
CA PRO A 58 13.59 -6.27 1.17
C PRO A 58 13.99 -7.40 0.22
N ALA A 59 13.83 -8.64 0.66
CA ALA A 59 14.00 -9.78 -0.23
C ALA A 59 12.81 -9.86 -1.21
N PRO A 60 13.06 -10.16 -2.50
CA PRO A 60 11.99 -10.38 -3.48
C PRO A 60 10.95 -11.37 -3.02
N CYS A 61 9.72 -10.90 -2.80
CA CYS A 61 8.60 -11.74 -2.38
C CYS A 61 7.42 -11.58 -3.34
N ARG A 62 7.07 -12.63 -4.09
CA ARG A 62 5.91 -12.58 -5.01
C ARG A 62 4.56 -12.62 -4.29
N GLU A 63 4.55 -13.09 -3.05
CA GLU A 63 3.33 -13.21 -2.24
C GLU A 63 2.95 -11.92 -1.53
N LYS A 64 3.86 -10.94 -1.49
CA LYS A 64 3.68 -9.68 -0.79
C LYS A 64 4.03 -8.52 -1.72
N ILE A 65 3.35 -7.39 -1.55
CA ILE A 65 3.68 -6.13 -2.20
C ILE A 65 4.27 -5.22 -1.14
N LEU A 66 5.46 -4.73 -1.41
CA LEU A 66 6.08 -3.73 -0.56
C LEU A 66 5.55 -2.33 -0.89
N ILE A 67 5.20 -1.56 0.13
CA ILE A 67 4.89 -0.14 0.00
C ILE A 67 5.79 0.67 0.93
N LEU A 68 6.19 1.85 0.46
CA LEU A 68 6.90 2.85 1.25
C LEU A 68 6.04 4.11 1.34
N THR A 69 5.81 4.58 2.56
CA THR A 69 5.12 5.84 2.85
C THR A 69 6.05 6.80 3.57
N ALA A 70 6.13 8.05 3.13
CA ALA A 70 6.81 9.13 3.84
C ALA A 70 5.84 10.28 4.07
N GLY A 71 5.94 10.96 5.22
CA GLY A 71 5.09 12.10 5.59
C GLY A 71 3.63 11.73 5.88
N VAL A 72 3.27 10.45 5.83
CA VAL A 72 1.94 9.92 6.12
C VAL A 72 2.07 8.57 6.81
N GLU A 73 1.34 8.39 7.90
CA GLU A 73 1.22 7.12 8.62
C GLU A 73 0.01 6.36 8.10
N PRO A 74 0.17 5.15 7.54
CA PRO A 74 -0.95 4.28 7.20
C PRO A 74 -1.51 3.61 8.47
N LEU A 75 -2.84 3.52 8.56
CA LEU A 75 -3.56 3.03 9.74
C LEU A 75 -4.35 1.74 9.45
N GLU A 76 -5.00 1.67 8.29
CA GLU A 76 -5.69 0.47 7.81
C GLU A 76 -5.66 0.42 6.29
N ALA A 77 -5.72 -0.77 5.70
CA ALA A 77 -5.79 -0.94 4.26
C ALA A 77 -6.94 -1.88 3.88
N LYS A 78 -7.65 -1.53 2.81
CA LYS A 78 -8.75 -2.32 2.24
C LYS A 78 -8.64 -2.36 0.73
N TYR A 79 -9.02 -3.47 0.13
CA TYR A 79 -9.00 -3.67 -1.31
C TYR A 79 -10.39 -3.95 -1.87
N ARG A 80 -10.70 -3.29 -3.00
CA ARG A 80 -11.90 -3.54 -3.80
C ARG A 80 -11.67 -3.13 -5.25
N GLY A 81 -12.01 -4.01 -6.19
CA GLY A 81 -11.91 -3.71 -7.62
C GLY A 81 -10.45 -3.53 -8.05
N CYS A 82 -10.11 -2.32 -8.46
CA CYS A 82 -8.73 -1.94 -8.78
C CYS A 82 -8.10 -1.08 -7.68
N TYR A 83 -8.79 -0.81 -6.58
CA TYR A 83 -8.35 0.16 -5.57
C TYR A 83 -7.85 -0.52 -4.30
N VAL A 84 -6.64 -0.15 -3.89
CA VAL A 84 -6.12 -0.39 -2.56
C VAL A 84 -6.23 0.91 -1.79
N THR A 85 -7.26 1.01 -0.94
CA THR A 85 -7.54 2.21 -0.14
C THR A 85 -6.91 2.06 1.24
N ILE A 86 -5.94 2.91 1.51
CA ILE A 86 -5.20 2.99 2.77
C ILE A 86 -5.73 4.20 3.53
N LYS A 87 -6.29 4.01 4.71
CA LYS A 87 -6.53 5.11 5.64
C LYS A 87 -5.19 5.57 6.17
N GLY A 88 -4.92 6.86 6.16
CA GLY A 88 -3.72 7.42 6.74
C GLY A 88 -3.93 8.80 7.33
N ARG A 89 -2.90 9.29 8.00
CA ARG A 89 -2.85 10.66 8.55
C ARG A 89 -1.48 11.26 8.30
N TYR A 90 -1.41 12.58 8.14
CA TYR A 90 -0.11 13.26 8.08
C TYR A 90 0.66 13.03 9.38
N ARG A 91 1.89 12.56 9.24
CA ARG A 91 2.85 12.35 10.33
C ARG A 91 4.25 12.39 9.72
N PRO A 92 5.23 13.07 10.34
CA PRO A 92 6.60 13.12 9.84
C PRO A 92 7.32 11.78 10.06
N CYS A 93 6.84 10.71 9.43
CA CYS A 93 7.37 9.36 9.55
C CYS A 93 7.68 8.76 8.17
N LEU A 94 8.59 7.81 8.15
CA LEU A 94 8.92 6.95 7.04
C LEU A 94 8.55 5.52 7.46
N GLY A 95 7.70 4.87 6.68
CA GLY A 95 7.26 3.53 6.95
C GLY A 95 7.41 2.65 5.73
N LEU A 96 7.76 1.40 5.97
CA LEU A 96 7.84 0.34 4.97
C LEU A 96 6.92 -0.79 5.42
N TYR A 97 6.03 -1.23 4.55
CA TYR A 97 5.01 -2.21 4.89
C TYR A 97 4.86 -3.24 3.78
N TYR A 98 4.63 -4.50 4.15
CA TYR A 98 4.13 -5.51 3.23
C TYR A 98 2.61 -5.56 3.22
N LEU A 99 2.05 -5.83 2.05
CA LEU A 99 0.64 -6.12 1.82
C LEU A 99 0.51 -7.49 1.13
N PRO A 100 -0.45 -8.34 1.52
CA PRO A 100 -0.61 -9.66 0.91
C PRO A 100 -1.12 -9.57 -0.54
N ALA A 101 -0.34 -10.10 -1.50
CA ALA A 101 -0.65 -10.06 -2.93
C ALA A 101 -1.79 -11.01 -3.34
N LYS A 102 -1.96 -12.12 -2.59
CA LYS A 102 -2.92 -13.20 -2.87
C LYS A 102 -4.39 -12.77 -3.00
N TYR A 103 -4.75 -11.58 -2.52
CA TYR A 103 -6.12 -11.07 -2.59
C TYR A 103 -6.40 -10.31 -3.88
N PHE A 104 -5.38 -9.87 -4.61
CA PHE A 104 -5.56 -9.03 -5.78
C PHE A 104 -5.97 -9.85 -7.00
N TYR A 105 -7.24 -9.71 -7.40
CA TYR A 105 -7.77 -10.33 -8.62
C TYR A 105 -7.62 -9.46 -9.87
N ARG A 106 -7.08 -8.23 -9.73
CA ARG A 106 -6.74 -7.32 -10.83
C ARG A 106 -5.24 -7.12 -10.90
N SER A 107 -4.69 -7.12 -12.11
CA SER A 107 -3.27 -6.86 -12.37
C SER A 107 -2.91 -5.38 -12.33
N CYS A 108 -3.86 -4.49 -12.61
CA CYS A 108 -3.69 -3.04 -12.53
C CYS A 108 -4.36 -2.52 -11.26
N LEU A 109 -3.57 -1.97 -10.35
CA LEU A 109 -4.00 -1.49 -9.05
C LEU A 109 -3.72 0.01 -8.90
N VAL A 110 -4.57 0.68 -8.12
CA VAL A 110 -4.42 2.07 -7.73
C VAL A 110 -4.37 2.10 -6.21
N PHE A 111 -3.18 2.36 -5.67
CA PHE A 111 -2.97 2.56 -4.24
C PHE A 111 -3.30 4.00 -3.91
N GLN A 112 -4.18 4.22 -2.94
CA GLN A 112 -4.60 5.54 -2.50
C GLN A 112 -4.48 5.63 -1.00
N VAL A 113 -3.73 6.61 -0.50
CA VAL A 113 -3.80 6.99 0.90
C VAL A 113 -4.82 8.11 1.03
N LYS A 114 -5.78 7.93 1.93
CA LYS A 114 -6.86 8.87 2.18
C LYS A 114 -6.97 9.17 3.67
N ASP A 115 -7.41 10.37 4.03
CA ASP A 115 -7.70 10.70 5.41
C ASP A 115 -9.05 10.11 5.88
N ALA A 116 -9.44 10.40 7.12
CA ALA A 116 -10.70 9.95 7.69
C ALA A 116 -11.94 10.53 6.99
N ASN A 117 -11.80 11.68 6.32
CA ASN A 117 -12.86 12.35 5.56
C ASN A 117 -12.96 11.82 4.12
N GLY A 118 -12.08 10.90 3.72
CA GLY A 118 -12.04 10.35 2.37
C GLY A 118 -11.23 11.20 1.37
N GLU A 119 -10.61 12.28 1.84
CA GLU A 119 -9.75 13.15 1.03
C GLU A 119 -8.46 12.43 0.66
N LYS A 120 -8.07 12.56 -0.60
CA LYS A 120 -6.93 11.82 -1.16
C LYS A 120 -5.62 12.54 -0.82
N LEU A 121 -4.80 11.90 0.01
CA LEU A 121 -3.48 12.40 0.39
C LEU A 121 -2.41 12.01 -0.63
N LEU A 122 -2.42 10.74 -1.05
CA LEU A 122 -1.42 10.16 -1.97
C LEU A 122 -2.08 9.16 -2.92
N SER A 123 -1.50 8.98 -4.10
CA SER A 123 -1.96 8.00 -5.08
C SER A 123 -0.81 7.48 -5.92
N GLN A 124 -0.79 6.18 -6.16
CA GLN A 124 0.20 5.53 -7.02
C GLN A 124 -0.47 4.43 -7.84
N PHE A 125 -0.27 4.45 -9.16
CA PHE A 125 -0.62 3.32 -10.03
C PHE A 125 0.45 2.24 -9.93
N TYR A 126 0.02 0.98 -9.89
CA TYR A 126 0.90 -0.17 -9.80
C TYR A 126 0.40 -1.32 -10.66
N ARG A 127 1.31 -1.96 -11.40
CA ARG A 127 1.01 -3.16 -12.17
C ARG A 127 1.66 -4.36 -11.48
N LEU A 128 0.85 -5.33 -11.08
CA LEU A 128 1.33 -6.57 -10.51
C LEU A 128 2.28 -7.29 -11.49
N PRO A 129 3.42 -7.80 -11.01
CA PRO A 129 4.29 -8.65 -11.81
C PRO A 129 3.56 -9.90 -12.32
N ALA A 130 3.95 -10.37 -13.51
CA ALA A 130 3.44 -11.62 -14.05
C ALA A 130 3.75 -12.80 -13.11
N GLY A 131 2.79 -13.68 -12.89
CA GLY A 131 2.95 -14.82 -11.97
C GLY A 131 2.77 -14.47 -10.48
N SER A 132 2.25 -13.29 -10.15
CA SER A 132 1.72 -13.00 -8.80
C SER A 132 0.58 -13.99 -8.50
N PRO A 133 0.45 -14.50 -7.26
CA PRO A 133 -0.55 -15.49 -6.92
C PRO A 133 -1.94 -14.93 -7.20
N ALA A 134 -2.66 -15.58 -8.12
CA ALA A 134 -4.08 -15.31 -8.31
C ALA A 134 -4.83 -15.76 -7.04
N PRO A 135 -5.88 -15.05 -6.61
CA PRO A 135 -6.70 -15.53 -5.51
C PRO A 135 -7.21 -16.93 -5.83
N ALA A 136 -7.12 -17.83 -4.84
CA ALA A 136 -7.44 -19.26 -4.95
C ALA A 136 -8.90 -19.58 -5.35
N SER A 137 -9.73 -18.56 -5.62
CA SER A 137 -11.14 -18.69 -6.01
C SER A 137 -11.35 -18.67 -7.53
N ARG A 138 -10.57 -19.45 -8.28
CA ARG A 138 -10.95 -19.92 -9.62
C ARG A 138 -10.92 -21.45 -9.63
N LEU A 139 -11.78 -22.07 -8.84
CA LEU A 139 -12.28 -23.38 -9.22
C LEU A 139 -13.13 -23.16 -10.49
N PRO A 140 -12.85 -23.85 -11.60
CA PRO A 140 -13.74 -23.81 -12.75
C PRO A 140 -15.12 -24.30 -12.29
N ARG A 141 -16.16 -23.53 -12.59
CA ARG A 141 -17.52 -24.08 -12.56
C ARG A 141 -17.57 -25.13 -13.67
N SER A 142 -17.50 -26.39 -13.28
CA SER A 142 -17.88 -27.55 -14.09
C SER A 142 -19.34 -27.45 -14.50
#